data_AF-A0A436ZV97-F1
#
_entry.id   AF-A0A436ZV97-F1
#
_cell.length_a   1.000
_cell.length_b   1.000
_cell.length_c   1.000
_cell.angle_alpha   90.00
_cell.angle_beta   90.00
_cell.angle_gamma   90.00
#
_symmetry.space_group_name_H-M   'P 1'
#
loop_
_entity.id
_entity.type
_entity.pdbx_description
1 polymer ?
#
loop_
_entity_poly.entity_id
_entity_poly.type
_entity_poly.pdbx_seq_one_letter_code
_entity_poly.pdbx_strand_id
1 'polypeptide(L)'
;MPQNEYIERWSKLHGKRLDHEERTRKRIARMAHNSSKSAQKLHGLRAKLHAQARYKQKIQMKKQIKSHEEKSVKTADPGPSSEPLPPYLLDRNEPKSAKALSSAIKQKRAEKAAKFSVPLPKVRGITEEEMFKVIKTGKKTAKKSWKRMITKPTFVGPDFTRRPVKYERFIRPMGLRYKKANVTHPELGVTVQLPILSVKKNPQSPMYTQLGVLTKGTIIEVNVSELGMVTTGGKVVWGRWAQITNNCENDGCVNAVLLV
;
A
#
# COMPACT_ATOMS: atom_id res chain seq x y z
N MET A 1 -45.98 -11.98 -3.05
CA MET A 1 -45.02 -11.85 -1.93
C MET A 1 -45.81 -11.90 -0.63
N PRO A 2 -45.34 -12.60 0.41
CA PRO A 2 -46.00 -12.55 1.70
C PRO A 2 -45.94 -11.12 2.26
N GLN A 3 -47.05 -10.65 2.84
CA GLN A 3 -47.25 -9.26 3.25
C GLN A 3 -46.86 -9.07 4.74
N ASN A 4 -46.12 -8.01 5.04
CA ASN A 4 -45.67 -7.61 6.38
C ASN A 4 -44.81 -8.67 7.10
N GLU A 5 -44.58 -8.52 8.42
CA GLU A 5 -43.85 -9.45 9.29
C GLU A 5 -44.71 -10.65 9.71
N TYR A 6 -45.20 -11.41 8.73
CA TYR A 6 -46.12 -12.51 8.96
C TYR A 6 -45.55 -13.63 9.86
N ILE A 7 -44.23 -13.86 9.89
CA ILE A 7 -43.56 -14.86 10.75
C ILE A 7 -43.57 -14.43 12.22
N GLU A 8 -43.32 -13.14 12.49
CA GLU A 8 -43.37 -12.61 13.84
C GLU A 8 -44.81 -12.59 14.36
N ARG A 9 -45.76 -12.17 13.50
CA ARG A 9 -47.19 -12.24 13.81
C ARG A 9 -47.64 -13.67 14.12
N TRP A 10 -47.23 -14.64 13.31
CA TRP A 10 -47.53 -16.06 13.55
C TRP A 10 -46.93 -16.56 14.87
N SER A 11 -45.69 -16.17 15.18
CA SER A 11 -45.04 -16.53 16.45
C SER A 11 -45.71 -15.90 17.66
N LYS A 12 -46.30 -14.70 17.52
CA LYS A 12 -47.08 -14.03 18.57
C LYS A 12 -48.45 -14.69 18.79
N LEU A 13 -49.10 -15.14 17.71
CA LEU A 13 -50.44 -15.75 17.75
C LEU A 13 -50.42 -17.23 18.16
N HIS A 14 -49.46 -17.99 17.65
CA HIS A 14 -49.40 -19.45 17.79
C HIS A 14 -48.19 -19.91 18.62
N GLY A 15 -47.36 -18.99 19.08
CA GLY A 15 -46.14 -19.30 19.80
C GLY A 15 -45.04 -19.86 18.90
N LYS A 16 -43.98 -20.35 19.54
CA LYS A 16 -42.96 -21.16 18.87
C LYS A 16 -43.25 -22.63 19.10
N ARG A 17 -42.57 -23.49 18.35
CA ARG A 17 -42.59 -24.94 18.57
C ARG A 17 -42.28 -25.24 20.05
N LEU A 18 -43.05 -26.15 20.66
CA LEU A 18 -42.98 -26.45 22.10
C LEU A 18 -41.57 -26.84 22.59
N ASP A 19 -40.77 -27.51 21.76
CA ASP A 19 -39.40 -27.93 22.08
C ASP A 19 -38.30 -26.90 21.67
N HIS A 20 -38.69 -25.71 21.22
CA HIS A 20 -37.77 -24.70 20.70
C HIS A 20 -36.73 -24.28 21.75
N GLU A 21 -37.18 -23.96 22.96
CA GLU A 21 -36.32 -23.48 24.05
C GLU A 21 -35.36 -24.56 24.54
N GLU A 22 -35.85 -25.81 24.65
CA GLU A 22 -34.99 -26.93 25.00
C GLU A 22 -33.92 -27.18 23.95
N ARG A 23 -34.28 -27.10 22.66
CA ARG A 23 -33.35 -27.30 21.55
C ARG A 23 -32.31 -26.20 21.48
N THR A 24 -32.69 -24.93 21.66
CA THR A 24 -31.74 -23.81 21.67
C THR A 24 -30.79 -23.90 22.85
N ARG A 25 -31.30 -24.18 24.06
CA ARG A 25 -30.47 -24.41 25.25
C ARG A 25 -29.45 -25.55 25.03
N LYS A 26 -29.92 -26.72 24.56
CA LYS A 26 -29.04 -27.88 24.26
C LYS A 26 -28.06 -27.58 23.13
N ARG A 27 -28.38 -26.69 22.19
CA ARG A 27 -27.47 -26.26 21.12
C ARG A 27 -26.36 -25.38 21.68
N ILE A 28 -26.70 -24.36 22.48
CA ILE A 28 -25.74 -23.44 23.11
C ILE A 28 -24.78 -24.22 24.01
N ALA A 29 -25.29 -25.12 24.85
CA ALA A 29 -24.45 -25.96 25.70
C ALA A 29 -23.44 -26.81 24.91
N ARG A 30 -23.86 -27.40 23.77
CA ARG A 30 -22.98 -28.21 22.91
C ARG A 30 -21.98 -27.39 22.10
N MET A 31 -22.17 -26.07 21.95
CA MET A 31 -21.28 -25.24 21.13
C MET A 31 -19.83 -25.23 21.63
N ALA A 32 -19.60 -25.28 22.94
CA ALA A 32 -18.25 -25.33 23.51
C ALA A 32 -17.49 -26.59 23.05
N HIS A 33 -18.12 -27.77 23.18
CA HIS A 33 -17.55 -29.04 22.73
C HIS A 33 -17.40 -29.09 21.21
N ASN A 34 -18.39 -28.62 20.45
CA ASN A 34 -18.33 -28.58 18.99
C ASN A 34 -17.21 -27.67 18.49
N SER A 35 -16.97 -26.54 19.16
CA SER A 35 -15.88 -25.61 18.85
C SER A 35 -14.52 -26.26 19.07
N SER A 36 -14.32 -26.94 20.21
CA SER A 36 -13.08 -27.69 20.48
C SER A 36 -12.87 -28.83 19.48
N LYS A 37 -13.91 -29.62 19.22
CA LYS A 37 -13.89 -30.70 18.22
C LYS A 37 -13.56 -30.18 16.82
N SER A 38 -14.12 -29.04 16.43
CA SER A 38 -13.83 -28.43 15.13
C SER A 38 -12.38 -27.94 15.05
N ALA A 39 -11.84 -27.39 16.13
CA ALA A 39 -10.44 -26.99 16.17
C ALA A 39 -9.47 -28.17 15.99
N GLN A 40 -9.80 -29.35 16.55
CA GLN A 40 -8.95 -30.55 16.47
C GLN A 40 -9.12 -31.34 15.17
N LYS A 41 -10.35 -31.42 14.63
CA LYS A 41 -10.68 -32.30 13.50
C LYS A 41 -10.71 -31.62 12.14
N LEU A 42 -10.75 -30.28 12.08
CA LEU A 42 -10.65 -29.60 10.79
C LEU A 42 -9.23 -29.72 10.27
N HIS A 43 -9.09 -30.03 8.98
CA HIS A 43 -7.80 -30.11 8.29
C HIS A 43 -7.71 -29.09 7.15
N GLY A 44 -6.49 -28.80 6.70
CA GLY A 44 -6.22 -27.93 5.55
C GLY A 44 -6.70 -26.49 5.72
N LEU A 45 -7.22 -25.89 4.64
CA LEU A 45 -7.66 -24.49 4.62
C LEU A 45 -8.77 -24.22 5.63
N ARG A 46 -9.69 -25.17 5.84
CA ARG A 46 -10.79 -25.04 6.79
C ARG A 46 -10.29 -24.86 8.23
N ALA A 47 -9.24 -25.59 8.62
CA ALA A 47 -8.60 -25.43 9.92
C ALA A 47 -8.00 -24.02 10.10
N LYS A 48 -7.28 -23.55 9.06
CA LYS A 48 -6.65 -22.22 9.06
C LYS A 48 -7.69 -21.10 9.19
N LEU A 49 -8.78 -21.16 8.42
CA LEU A 49 -9.87 -20.18 8.49
C LEU A 49 -10.56 -20.21 9.86
N HIS A 50 -10.80 -21.40 10.40
CA HIS A 50 -11.39 -21.55 11.74
C HIS A 50 -10.50 -20.93 12.83
N ALA A 51 -9.19 -21.19 12.80
CA ALA A 51 -8.24 -20.59 13.74
C ALA A 51 -8.18 -19.05 13.60
N GLN A 52 -8.17 -18.53 12.37
CA GLN A 52 -8.18 -17.09 12.12
C GLN A 52 -9.46 -16.42 12.64
N ALA A 53 -10.62 -17.04 12.42
CA ALA A 53 -11.89 -16.54 12.95
C ALA A 53 -11.89 -16.52 14.48
N ARG A 54 -11.40 -17.59 15.13
CA ARG A 54 -11.27 -17.64 16.61
C ARG A 54 -10.30 -16.61 17.15
N TYR A 55 -9.18 -16.35 16.46
CA TYR A 55 -8.23 -15.31 16.84
C TYR A 55 -8.87 -13.92 16.82
N LYS A 56 -9.62 -13.59 15.74
CA LYS A 56 -10.36 -12.33 15.62
C LYS A 56 -11.40 -12.17 16.74
N GLN A 57 -12.18 -13.21 17.03
CA GLN A 57 -13.16 -13.21 18.12
C GLN A 57 -12.53 -12.96 19.49
N LYS A 58 -11.38 -13.59 19.77
CA LYS A 58 -10.63 -13.36 21.02
C LYS A 58 -10.15 -11.91 21.13
N ILE A 59 -9.61 -11.33 20.06
CA ILE A 59 -9.18 -9.92 20.06
C ILE A 59 -10.36 -8.99 20.28
N GLN A 60 -11.48 -9.22 19.59
CA GLN A 60 -12.67 -8.40 19.72
C GLN A 60 -13.19 -8.42 21.17
N MET A 61 -13.31 -9.61 21.77
CA MET A 61 -13.75 -9.73 23.16
C MET A 61 -12.77 -9.06 24.13
N LYS A 62 -11.46 -9.22 23.93
CA LYS A 62 -10.44 -8.54 24.75
C LYS A 62 -10.55 -7.02 24.65
N LYS A 63 -10.75 -6.48 23.45
CA LYS A 63 -10.95 -5.04 23.25
C LYS A 63 -12.24 -4.53 23.92
N GLN A 64 -13.32 -5.31 23.84
CA GLN A 64 -14.59 -4.96 24.49
C GLN A 64 -14.47 -4.95 26.01
N ILE A 65 -13.88 -5.99 26.59
CA ILE A 65 -13.62 -6.07 28.04
C ILE A 65 -12.75 -4.89 28.47
N LYS A 66 -11.62 -4.66 27.78
CA LYS A 66 -10.73 -3.52 28.07
C LYS A 66 -11.45 -2.17 27.99
N SER A 67 -12.25 -1.95 26.95
CA SER A 67 -13.02 -0.71 26.82
C SER A 67 -14.10 -0.54 27.90
N HIS A 68 -14.63 -1.64 28.45
CA HIS A 68 -15.58 -1.61 29.54
C HIS A 68 -14.87 -1.31 30.88
N GLU A 69 -13.73 -1.95 31.13
CA GLU A 69 -12.87 -1.69 32.29
C GLU A 69 -12.38 -0.23 32.32
N GLU A 70 -11.91 0.29 31.18
CA GLU A 70 -11.48 1.69 31.03
C GLU A 70 -12.63 2.69 31.17
N LYS A 71 -13.89 2.31 30.87
CA LYS A 71 -15.06 3.15 31.18
C LYS A 71 -15.38 3.16 32.67
N SER A 72 -15.19 2.03 33.35
CA SER A 72 -15.43 1.90 34.78
C SER A 72 -14.39 2.65 35.61
N VAL A 73 -13.15 2.74 35.12
CA VAL A 73 -12.09 3.55 35.71
C VAL A 73 -12.09 4.93 35.07
N LYS A 74 -12.70 5.92 35.72
CA LYS A 74 -12.45 7.32 35.37
C LYS A 74 -11.00 7.64 35.72
N THR A 75 -10.05 7.36 34.84
CA THR A 75 -8.77 8.07 34.88
C THR A 75 -9.12 9.53 34.72
N ALA A 76 -8.69 10.38 35.66
CA ALA A 76 -8.69 11.81 35.42
C ALA A 76 -8.09 12.04 34.03
N ASP A 77 -8.77 12.82 33.19
CA ASP A 77 -8.19 13.26 31.93
C ASP A 77 -6.74 13.68 32.21
N PRO A 78 -5.77 13.33 31.34
CA PRO A 78 -4.42 13.84 31.52
C PRO A 78 -4.58 15.35 31.71
N GLY A 79 -4.28 15.81 32.93
CA GLY A 79 -4.49 17.20 33.29
C GLY A 79 -3.87 18.07 32.20
N PRO A 80 -4.50 19.20 31.84
CA PRO A 80 -3.99 20.04 30.78
C PRO A 80 -2.50 20.22 31.00
N SER A 81 -1.69 20.05 29.95
CA SER A 81 -0.25 20.26 30.03
C SER A 81 -0.01 21.57 30.77
N SER A 82 0.86 21.55 31.78
CA SER A 82 1.12 22.72 32.65
C SER A 82 1.54 23.97 31.86
N GLU A 83 1.89 23.79 30.58
CA GLU A 83 2.10 24.84 29.60
C GLU A 83 0.97 24.79 28.56
N PRO A 84 0.14 25.85 28.41
CA PRO A 84 -0.84 25.94 27.34
C PRO A 84 -0.11 26.06 26.00
N LEU A 85 -0.20 25.01 25.18
CA LEU A 85 0.34 25.03 23.83
C LEU A 85 -0.73 25.58 22.86
N PRO A 86 -0.35 26.46 21.92
CA PRO A 86 -1.22 26.84 20.83
C PRO A 86 -1.72 25.61 20.04
N PRO A 87 -2.92 25.65 19.43
CA PRO A 87 -3.51 24.50 18.75
C PRO A 87 -2.60 23.85 17.69
N TYR A 88 -1.75 24.65 17.03
CA TYR A 88 -0.79 24.20 16.02
C TYR A 88 0.46 23.49 16.59
N LEU A 89 0.60 23.38 17.91
CA LEU A 89 1.69 22.68 18.62
C LEU A 89 1.21 21.49 19.47
N LEU A 90 -0.11 21.30 19.66
CA LEU A 90 -0.69 20.24 20.49
C LEU A 90 -0.34 18.82 20.01
N ASP A 91 -0.23 18.61 18.70
CA ASP A 91 0.03 17.28 18.09
C ASP A 91 1.52 16.97 17.88
N ARG A 92 2.43 17.85 18.32
CA ARG A 92 3.89 17.71 18.12
C ARG A 92 4.64 17.16 19.34
N ASN A 93 4.00 16.30 20.13
CA ASN A 93 4.61 15.75 21.34
C ASN A 93 5.84 14.87 21.03
N GLU A 94 7.03 15.47 21.06
CA GLU A 94 8.28 14.76 21.28
C GLU A 94 8.40 14.40 22.78
N PRO A 95 8.61 13.13 23.16
CA PRO A 95 8.88 12.79 24.54
C PRO A 95 10.20 13.44 24.98
N LYS A 96 10.12 14.42 25.90
CA LYS A 96 11.28 15.03 26.58
C LYS A 96 12.00 13.96 27.41
N SER A 97 12.89 13.19 26.79
CA SER A 97 13.91 12.43 27.50
C SER A 97 15.25 13.14 27.29
N ALA A 98 15.85 13.66 28.37
CA ALA A 98 17.12 14.40 28.30
C ALA A 98 18.28 13.58 27.70
N LYS A 99 18.17 12.24 27.65
CA LYS A 99 19.11 11.36 26.93
C LYS A 99 18.97 11.42 25.39
N ALA A 100 17.81 11.82 24.85
CA ALA A 100 17.60 11.97 23.41
C ALA A 100 18.33 13.19 22.83
N LEU A 101 18.55 14.24 23.62
CA LEU A 101 19.23 15.48 23.18
C LEU A 101 20.72 15.27 22.87
N SER A 102 21.43 14.45 23.65
CA SER A 102 22.84 14.16 23.41
C SER A 102 23.06 13.19 22.24
N SER A 103 22.15 12.23 22.03
CA SER A 103 22.09 11.42 20.81
C SER A 103 21.66 12.23 19.58
N ALA A 104 20.79 13.23 19.75
CA ALA A 104 20.35 14.12 18.67
C ALA A 104 21.48 15.01 18.13
N ILE A 105 22.46 15.41 18.94
CA ILE A 105 23.64 16.17 18.47
C ILE A 105 24.58 15.27 17.63
N LYS A 106 24.76 14.00 18.03
CA LYS A 106 25.50 13.02 17.22
C LYS A 106 24.75 12.65 15.93
N GLN A 107 23.42 12.50 16.01
CA GLN A 107 22.55 12.31 14.84
C GLN A 107 22.58 13.52 13.91
N LYS A 108 22.54 14.76 14.42
CA LYS A 108 22.67 16.00 13.61
C LYS A 108 23.99 16.11 12.86
N ARG A 109 25.09 15.53 13.36
CA ARG A 109 26.37 15.45 12.64
C ARG A 109 26.36 14.37 11.55
N ALA A 110 25.65 13.26 11.76
CA ALA A 110 25.43 12.22 10.74
C ALA A 110 24.39 12.63 9.68
N GLU A 111 23.45 13.53 10.01
CA GLU A 111 22.35 14.00 9.16
C GLU A 111 22.77 14.84 7.96
N LYS A 112 23.95 15.47 7.95
CA LYS A 112 24.36 16.35 6.83
C LYS A 112 24.39 15.62 5.48
N ALA A 113 24.68 14.31 5.46
CA ALA A 113 24.60 13.49 4.25
C ALA A 113 23.22 12.83 4.04
N ALA A 114 22.48 12.58 5.11
CA ALA A 114 21.15 11.96 5.08
C ALA A 114 20.01 12.95 4.77
N LYS A 115 20.26 14.26 4.88
CA LYS A 115 19.22 15.30 4.70
C LYS A 115 18.60 15.32 3.29
N PHE A 116 19.34 14.87 2.29
CA PHE A 116 18.87 14.77 0.89
C PHE A 116 18.86 13.33 0.38
N SER A 117 18.91 12.33 1.28
CA SER A 117 18.80 10.94 0.84
C SER A 117 17.37 10.65 0.40
N VAL A 118 17.23 10.06 -0.78
CA VAL A 118 15.94 9.53 -1.23
C VAL A 118 15.49 8.38 -0.31
N PRO A 119 14.17 8.14 -0.15
CA PRO A 119 13.63 7.09 0.72
C PRO A 119 14.21 5.68 0.45
N LEU A 120 14.51 5.36 -0.81
CA LEU A 120 15.14 4.11 -1.23
C LEU A 120 16.49 4.39 -1.89
N PRO A 121 17.60 4.49 -1.11
CA PRO A 121 18.91 4.82 -1.65
C PRO A 121 19.56 3.64 -2.40
N LYS A 122 19.32 2.41 -1.93
CA LYS A 122 19.85 1.18 -2.53
C LYS A 122 18.70 0.22 -2.81
N VAL A 123 18.64 -0.28 -4.04
CA VAL A 123 17.63 -1.24 -4.48
C VAL A 123 18.33 -2.50 -4.99
N ARG A 124 17.62 -3.63 -4.97
CA ARG A 124 18.08 -4.89 -5.56
C ARG A 124 18.56 -4.67 -6.99
N GLY A 125 19.75 -5.17 -7.33
CA GLY A 125 20.26 -5.19 -8.70
C GLY A 125 19.37 -6.04 -9.61
N ILE A 126 19.07 -5.57 -10.82
CA ILE A 126 18.31 -6.31 -11.82
C ILE A 126 19.26 -6.72 -12.94
N THR A 127 19.36 -8.03 -13.20
CA THR A 127 20.15 -8.57 -14.31
C THR A 127 19.49 -8.23 -15.65
N GLU A 128 20.29 -8.05 -16.70
CA GLU A 128 19.77 -7.75 -18.04
C GLU A 128 18.86 -8.85 -18.60
N GLU A 129 19.10 -10.11 -18.23
CA GLU A 129 18.27 -11.25 -18.63
C GLU A 129 16.84 -11.15 -18.08
N GLU A 130 16.69 -10.70 -16.83
CA GLU A 130 15.38 -10.46 -16.20
C GLU A 130 14.63 -9.31 -16.89
N MET A 131 15.37 -8.30 -17.39
CA MET A 131 14.83 -7.10 -18.04
C MET A 131 14.43 -7.34 -19.49
N PHE A 132 15.24 -8.11 -20.22
CA PHE A 132 15.11 -8.27 -21.66
C PHE A 132 14.85 -9.71 -22.07
N LYS A 133 13.62 -9.96 -22.55
CA LYS A 133 13.29 -11.21 -23.22
C LYS A 133 13.78 -11.20 -24.66
N VAL A 134 14.52 -12.24 -25.05
CA VAL A 134 14.99 -12.42 -26.43
C VAL A 134 13.81 -12.75 -27.35
N ILE A 135 13.65 -12.01 -28.45
CA ILE A 135 12.70 -12.34 -29.52
C ILE A 135 13.47 -12.92 -30.71
N LYS A 136 13.08 -14.13 -31.11
CA LYS A 136 13.59 -14.82 -32.30
C LYS A 136 12.72 -14.49 -33.52
N THR A 137 13.34 -14.33 -34.68
CA THR A 137 12.69 -13.94 -35.95
C THR A 137 13.17 -14.81 -37.11
N GLY A 138 12.30 -15.03 -38.10
CA GLY A 138 12.57 -15.81 -39.31
C GLY A 138 11.62 -17.01 -39.48
N LYS A 139 11.18 -17.26 -40.73
CA LYS A 139 10.06 -18.15 -41.06
C LYS A 139 10.27 -19.63 -40.68
N LYS A 140 11.46 -20.20 -40.92
CA LYS A 140 11.67 -21.66 -40.82
C LYS A 140 12.34 -22.11 -39.52
N THR A 141 13.29 -21.34 -39.01
CA THR A 141 14.14 -21.80 -37.88
C THR A 141 14.33 -20.73 -36.80
N ALA A 142 13.71 -19.56 -36.96
CA ALA A 142 13.83 -18.42 -36.05
C ALA A 142 15.28 -18.13 -35.57
N LYS A 143 16.28 -18.29 -36.45
CA LYS A 143 17.71 -18.19 -36.11
C LYS A 143 18.15 -16.79 -35.66
N LYS A 144 17.42 -15.73 -36.05
CA LYS A 144 17.82 -14.34 -35.78
C LYS A 144 17.25 -13.86 -34.45
N SER A 145 18.12 -13.59 -33.48
CA SER A 145 17.75 -13.23 -32.10
C SER A 145 18.21 -11.82 -31.71
N TRP A 146 18.21 -10.84 -32.63
CA TRP A 146 18.74 -9.49 -32.38
C TRP A 146 17.78 -8.57 -31.60
N LYS A 147 16.50 -8.91 -31.56
CA LYS A 147 15.45 -8.14 -30.88
C LYS A 147 15.35 -8.46 -29.39
N ARG A 148 15.01 -7.45 -28.59
CA ARG A 148 14.85 -7.53 -27.13
C ARG A 148 13.51 -6.91 -26.73
N MET A 149 12.67 -7.67 -26.04
CA MET A 149 11.43 -7.17 -25.44
C MET A 149 11.69 -6.78 -24.00
N ILE A 150 11.27 -5.59 -23.60
CA ILE A 150 11.30 -5.18 -22.20
C ILE A 150 10.12 -5.84 -21.47
N THR A 151 10.42 -6.56 -20.40
CA THR A 151 9.44 -7.30 -19.58
C THR A 151 8.88 -6.47 -18.43
N LYS A 152 9.56 -5.37 -18.08
CA LYS A 152 9.18 -4.48 -16.98
C LYS A 152 8.28 -3.33 -17.46
N PRO A 153 7.49 -2.73 -16.56
CA PRO A 153 6.74 -1.52 -16.83
C PRO A 153 7.60 -0.38 -17.39
N THR A 154 7.05 0.37 -18.33
CA THR A 154 7.74 1.48 -19.00
C THR A 154 6.87 2.72 -19.05
N PHE A 155 7.49 3.89 -18.96
CA PHE A 155 6.92 5.16 -19.35
C PHE A 155 7.37 5.48 -20.77
N VAL A 156 6.44 5.99 -21.54
CA VAL A 156 6.64 6.41 -22.90
C VAL A 156 5.92 7.76 -23.04
N GLY A 157 6.63 8.76 -23.54
CA GLY A 157 6.08 10.11 -23.69
C GLY A 157 4.84 10.15 -24.61
N PRO A 158 4.03 11.22 -24.51
CA PRO A 158 2.78 11.35 -25.28
C PRO A 158 3.00 11.27 -26.80
N ASP A 159 4.11 11.82 -27.30
CA ASP A 159 4.43 11.90 -28.74
C ASP A 159 5.18 10.66 -29.28
N PHE A 160 5.09 9.53 -28.58
CA PHE A 160 5.84 8.35 -28.99
C PHE A 160 5.22 7.65 -30.20
N THR A 161 5.98 7.65 -31.29
CA THR A 161 5.74 6.82 -32.47
C THR A 161 6.68 5.62 -32.47
N ARG A 162 6.16 4.44 -32.83
CA ARG A 162 7.00 3.23 -32.94
C ARG A 162 7.89 3.36 -34.18
N ARG A 163 9.16 3.00 -34.03
CA ARG A 163 10.08 2.87 -35.16
C ARG A 163 9.65 1.71 -36.06
N PRO A 164 9.95 1.76 -37.38
CA PRO A 164 9.66 0.65 -38.27
C PRO A 164 10.24 -0.68 -37.78
N VAL A 165 9.51 -1.78 -37.99
CA VAL A 165 9.81 -3.11 -37.44
C VAL A 165 11.23 -3.59 -37.77
N LYS A 166 11.78 -3.17 -38.91
CA LYS A 166 13.14 -3.53 -39.33
C LYS A 166 14.24 -2.86 -38.51
N TYR A 167 13.98 -1.66 -37.96
CA TYR A 167 14.96 -0.86 -37.19
C TYR A 167 14.70 -0.92 -35.67
N GLU A 168 13.55 -1.42 -35.24
CA GLU A 168 13.20 -1.58 -33.83
C GLU A 168 13.93 -2.79 -33.21
N ARG A 169 14.95 -2.51 -32.37
CA ARG A 169 15.66 -3.52 -31.57
C ARG A 169 15.03 -3.74 -30.20
N PHE A 170 14.75 -2.66 -29.47
CA PHE A 170 14.13 -2.69 -28.13
C PHE A 170 12.63 -2.46 -28.25
N ILE A 171 11.84 -3.45 -27.84
CA ILE A 171 10.39 -3.44 -27.92
C ILE A 171 9.81 -3.13 -26.55
N ARG A 172 9.04 -2.05 -26.48
CA ARG A 172 8.24 -1.66 -25.30
C ARG A 172 6.78 -2.00 -25.56
N PRO A 173 6.26 -3.14 -25.08
CA PRO A 173 4.90 -3.58 -25.38
C PRO A 173 3.86 -2.61 -24.79
N MET A 174 2.76 -2.37 -25.49
CA MET A 174 1.74 -1.39 -25.08
C MET A 174 1.09 -1.73 -23.74
N GLY A 175 0.89 -3.01 -23.44
CA GLY A 175 0.30 -3.45 -22.17
C GLY A 175 1.15 -3.16 -20.93
N LEU A 176 2.44 -2.83 -21.11
CA LEU A 176 3.34 -2.44 -20.02
C LEU A 176 3.63 -0.92 -20.00
N ARG A 177 2.89 -0.11 -20.77
CA ARG A 177 3.10 1.34 -20.82
C ARG A 177 2.19 2.04 -19.84
N TYR A 178 2.79 2.71 -18.86
CA TYR A 178 2.09 3.51 -17.87
C TYR A 178 2.16 4.99 -18.20
N LYS A 179 1.05 5.70 -17.98
CA LYS A 179 0.96 7.17 -18.14
C LYS A 179 0.78 7.91 -16.82
N LYS A 180 0.29 7.23 -15.79
CA LYS A 180 0.00 7.78 -14.46
C LYS A 180 0.67 6.94 -13.38
N ALA A 181 1.00 7.55 -12.27
CA ALA A 181 1.49 6.92 -11.06
C ALA A 181 0.58 7.28 -9.88
N ASN A 182 0.47 6.37 -8.91
CA ASN A 182 -0.17 6.65 -7.62
C ASN A 182 0.89 7.22 -6.67
N VAL A 183 0.81 8.52 -6.40
CA VAL A 183 1.83 9.27 -5.66
C VAL A 183 1.32 9.63 -4.27
N THR A 184 2.08 9.28 -3.24
CA THR A 184 1.79 9.62 -1.84
C THR A 184 2.60 10.83 -1.40
N HIS A 185 1.94 11.81 -0.77
CA HIS A 185 2.61 12.91 -0.08
C HIS A 185 2.89 12.50 1.39
N PRO A 186 4.17 12.38 1.81
CA PRO A 186 4.51 11.83 3.13
C PRO A 186 4.00 12.69 4.30
N GLU A 187 3.98 14.02 4.17
CA GLU A 187 3.53 14.89 5.27
C GLU A 187 2.00 14.98 5.40
N LEU A 188 1.25 14.98 4.30
CA LEU A 188 -0.21 15.14 4.30
C LEU A 188 -0.95 13.81 4.46
N GLY A 189 -0.28 12.67 4.22
CA GLY A 189 -0.91 11.34 4.24
C GLY A 189 -1.93 11.11 3.12
N VAL A 190 -1.91 11.93 2.06
CA VAL A 190 -2.83 11.85 0.91
C VAL A 190 -2.15 11.16 -0.27
N THR A 191 -2.92 10.34 -0.99
CA THR A 191 -2.50 9.68 -2.23
C THR A 191 -3.28 10.21 -3.42
N VAL A 192 -2.59 10.60 -4.49
CA VAL A 192 -3.20 11.17 -5.70
C VAL A 192 -2.65 10.47 -6.94
N GLN A 193 -3.51 10.21 -7.94
CA GLN A 193 -3.12 9.57 -9.19
C GLN A 193 -2.64 10.60 -10.22
N LEU A 194 -1.35 10.93 -10.16
CA LEU A 194 -0.74 11.98 -10.97
C LEU A 194 -0.19 11.45 -12.30
N PRO A 195 -0.26 12.24 -13.40
CA PRO A 195 0.38 11.86 -14.65
C PRO A 195 1.90 11.95 -14.56
N ILE A 196 2.57 10.96 -15.17
CA ILE A 196 4.03 10.91 -15.28
C ILE A 196 4.44 11.84 -16.43
N LEU A 197 5.40 12.72 -16.15
CA LEU A 197 5.97 13.64 -17.14
C LEU A 197 7.23 13.05 -17.77
N SER A 198 8.15 12.56 -16.93
CA SER A 198 9.42 12.00 -17.42
C SER A 198 10.03 11.00 -16.42
N VAL A 199 10.97 10.18 -16.90
CA VAL A 199 11.82 9.34 -16.06
C VAL A 199 13.17 10.03 -15.93
N LYS A 200 13.55 10.43 -14.71
CA LYS A 200 14.80 11.17 -14.47
C LYS A 200 15.98 10.26 -14.18
N LYS A 201 15.79 9.23 -13.37
CA LYS A 201 16.89 8.34 -12.97
C LYS A 201 16.38 6.94 -12.66
N ASN A 202 16.89 5.95 -13.38
CA ASN A 202 16.80 4.56 -13.00
C ASN A 202 18.08 4.15 -12.22
N PRO A 203 17.97 3.53 -11.04
CA PRO A 203 19.14 3.18 -10.21
C PRO A 203 20.03 2.08 -10.81
N GLN A 204 19.54 1.29 -11.76
CA GLN A 204 20.27 0.15 -12.32
C GLN A 204 21.24 0.57 -13.44
N SER A 205 20.76 1.39 -14.38
CA SER A 205 21.53 1.81 -15.55
C SER A 205 20.93 3.05 -16.21
N PRO A 206 21.75 3.99 -16.71
CA PRO A 206 21.29 5.12 -17.54
C PRO A 206 20.52 4.67 -18.79
N MET A 207 20.83 3.50 -19.35
CA MET A 207 20.11 2.93 -20.49
C MET A 207 18.63 2.72 -20.17
N TYR A 208 18.31 2.30 -18.94
CA TYR A 208 16.93 2.07 -18.50
C TYR A 208 16.18 3.39 -18.28
N THR A 209 16.89 4.45 -17.89
CA THR A 209 16.33 5.81 -17.87
C THR A 209 15.89 6.22 -19.28
N GLN A 210 16.74 6.02 -20.29
CA GLN A 210 16.42 6.39 -21.68
C GLN A 210 15.28 5.54 -22.27
N LEU A 211 15.23 4.25 -21.93
CA LEU A 211 14.14 3.36 -22.31
C LEU A 211 12.84 3.66 -21.55
N GLY A 212 12.91 4.42 -20.45
CA GLY A 212 11.78 4.79 -19.61
C GLY A 212 11.33 3.66 -18.69
N VAL A 213 12.22 2.76 -18.25
CA VAL A 213 11.83 1.62 -17.43
C VAL A 213 11.51 2.05 -15.99
N LEU A 214 10.33 1.64 -15.52
CA LEU A 214 9.76 1.93 -14.21
C LEU A 214 10.00 0.75 -13.27
N THR A 215 11.19 0.69 -12.68
CA THR A 215 11.55 -0.29 -11.64
C THR A 215 11.47 0.34 -10.26
N LYS A 216 11.51 -0.49 -9.21
CA LYS A 216 11.64 -0.01 -7.84
C LYS A 216 12.85 0.93 -7.69
N GLY A 217 12.64 2.05 -7.02
CA GLY A 217 13.63 3.10 -6.81
C GLY A 217 13.85 4.05 -7.99
N THR A 218 13.20 3.83 -9.14
CA THR A 218 13.25 4.78 -10.25
C THR A 218 12.65 6.13 -9.81
N ILE A 219 13.37 7.20 -10.11
CA ILE A 219 12.94 8.58 -9.90
C ILE A 219 12.22 9.05 -11.15
N ILE A 220 10.97 9.43 -10.97
CA ILE A 220 10.08 9.95 -12.00
C ILE A 220 9.72 11.40 -11.68
N GLU A 221 9.44 12.16 -12.72
CA GLU A 221 8.85 13.49 -12.61
C GLU A 221 7.34 13.33 -12.82
N VAL A 222 6.56 13.84 -11.89
CA VAL A 222 5.09 13.75 -11.88
C VAL A 222 4.50 15.15 -11.90
N ASN A 223 3.36 15.28 -12.59
CA ASN A 223 2.63 16.53 -12.60
C ASN A 223 1.90 16.69 -11.26
N VAL A 224 2.17 17.79 -10.56
CA VAL A 224 1.65 18.08 -9.21
C VAL A 224 0.68 19.25 -9.19
N SER A 225 0.18 19.67 -10.35
CA SER A 225 -0.80 20.76 -10.46
C SER A 225 -2.04 20.55 -9.58
N GLU A 226 -2.48 19.29 -9.42
CA GLU A 226 -3.63 18.93 -8.58
C GLU A 226 -3.37 19.12 -7.07
N LEU A 227 -2.11 19.18 -6.63
CA LEU A 227 -1.74 19.40 -5.23
C LEU A 227 -1.67 20.89 -4.84
N GLY A 228 -1.75 21.80 -5.83
CA GLY A 228 -1.75 23.25 -5.55
C GLY A 228 -0.49 23.78 -4.88
N MET A 229 0.67 23.14 -5.10
CA MET A 229 1.94 23.59 -4.51
C MET A 229 2.39 24.91 -5.13
N VAL A 230 2.81 25.86 -4.29
CA VAL A 230 3.27 27.19 -4.72
C VAL A 230 4.63 27.46 -4.07
N THR A 231 5.55 28.06 -4.81
CA THR A 231 6.82 28.54 -4.25
C THR A 231 6.60 29.82 -3.43
N THR A 232 7.54 30.20 -2.57
CA THR A 232 7.45 31.45 -1.79
C THR A 232 7.28 32.70 -2.65
N GLY A 233 7.69 32.65 -3.92
CA GLY A 233 7.49 33.71 -4.92
C GLY A 233 6.15 33.67 -5.66
N GLY A 234 5.16 32.88 -5.20
CA GLY A 234 3.83 32.81 -5.81
C GLY A 234 3.73 32.02 -7.12
N LYS A 235 4.82 31.40 -7.58
CA LYS A 235 4.80 30.56 -8.79
C LYS A 235 4.28 29.18 -8.47
N VAL A 236 3.28 28.72 -9.22
CA VAL A 236 2.69 27.39 -9.11
C VAL A 236 3.70 26.33 -9.57
N VAL A 237 3.91 25.32 -8.73
CA VAL A 237 4.73 24.16 -9.03
C VAL A 237 3.85 23.12 -9.73
N TRP A 238 4.23 22.75 -10.94
CA TRP A 238 3.51 21.75 -11.74
C TRP A 238 4.31 20.47 -11.93
N GLY A 239 5.61 20.45 -11.61
CA GLY A 239 6.46 19.26 -11.71
C GLY A 239 7.24 19.00 -10.42
N ARG A 240 7.20 17.77 -9.92
CA ARG A 240 8.03 17.35 -8.77
C ARG A 240 8.55 15.94 -8.98
N TRP A 241 9.66 15.62 -8.32
CA TRP A 241 10.20 14.28 -8.35
C TRP A 241 9.47 13.37 -7.35
N ALA A 242 9.27 12.13 -7.76
CA ALA A 242 8.76 11.06 -6.92
C ALA A 242 9.60 9.81 -7.15
N GLN A 243 9.75 9.00 -6.10
CA GLN A 243 10.47 7.74 -6.17
C GLN A 243 9.50 6.56 -6.12
N ILE A 244 9.60 5.65 -7.09
CA ILE A 244 8.79 4.43 -7.14
C ILE A 244 9.19 3.51 -5.99
N THR A 245 8.21 3.03 -5.22
CA THR A 245 8.44 2.23 -4.00
C THR A 245 8.16 0.75 -4.15
N ASN A 246 7.29 0.36 -5.08
CA ASN A 246 6.90 -1.04 -5.32
C ASN A 246 7.60 -1.66 -6.54
N ASN A 247 7.41 -2.96 -6.72
CA ASN A 247 7.81 -3.69 -7.94
C ASN A 247 6.61 -3.71 -8.89
N CYS A 248 6.54 -2.71 -9.77
CA CYS A 248 5.39 -2.46 -10.65
C CYS A 248 5.00 -3.69 -11.50
N GLU A 249 5.95 -4.56 -11.84
CA GLU A 249 5.73 -5.77 -12.63
C GLU A 249 4.84 -6.83 -11.95
N ASN A 250 4.75 -6.83 -10.62
CA ASN A 250 3.98 -7.82 -9.87
C ASN A 250 2.55 -7.35 -9.58
N ASP A 251 2.38 -6.04 -9.39
CA ASP A 251 1.14 -5.47 -8.86
C ASP A 251 0.27 -4.84 -9.95
N GLY A 252 0.86 -4.47 -11.09
CA GLY A 252 0.18 -3.71 -12.14
C GLY A 252 -0.05 -2.24 -11.79
N CYS A 253 0.42 -1.77 -10.63
CA CYS A 253 0.34 -0.39 -10.16
C CYS A 253 1.74 0.23 -10.05
N VAL A 254 1.85 1.53 -10.38
CA VAL A 254 3.08 2.31 -10.16
C VAL A 254 2.88 3.17 -8.93
N ASN A 255 3.32 2.69 -7.76
CA ASN A 255 3.23 3.42 -6.50
C ASN A 255 4.54 4.20 -6.26
N ALA A 256 4.43 5.48 -5.94
CA ALA A 256 5.55 6.35 -5.69
C ALA A 256 5.34 7.25 -4.48
N VAL A 257 6.44 7.69 -3.88
CA VAL A 257 6.45 8.68 -2.79
C VAL A 257 7.08 9.95 -3.33
N LEU A 258 6.42 11.08 -3.08
CA LEU A 258 6.89 12.39 -3.51
C LEU A 258 8.17 12.76 -2.73
N LEU A 259 9.17 13.26 -3.45
CA LEU A 259 10.41 13.79 -2.85
C LEU A 259 10.15 15.27 -2.51
N VAL A 260 9.75 15.50 -1.26
CA VAL A 260 9.52 16.83 -0.68
C VAL A 260 10.86 17.48 -0.38
#